data_AF-A0A8F1WKM9-F1
#
_entry.id   AF-A0A8F1WKM9-F1
#
_cell.length_a   1.000
_cell.length_b   1.000
_cell.length_c   1.000
_cell.angle_alpha   90.00
_cell.angle_beta   90.00
_cell.angle_gamma   90.00
#
_symmetry.space_group_name_H-M   'P 1'
#
loop_
_entity.id
_entity.type
_entity.pdbx_description
1 polymer ?
#
loop_
_entity_poly.entity_id
_entity_poly.type
_entity_poly.pdbx_seq_one_letter_code
_entity_poly.pdbx_strand_id
1 'polypeptide(L)' 'MRKLTDGVCYYCGLKFPATELTMDHLIPLSKGGMSARENIVAACRNCNTKKNSQLTVDWTEYMERLKGMESLV' A
#
# COMPACT_ATOMS: atom_id res chain seq x y z
N MET A 1 -2.63 7.98 14.48
CA MET A 1 -1.98 6.86 13.77
C MET A 1 -2.87 5.63 13.94
N ARG A 2 -3.59 5.20 12.89
CA ARG A 2 -4.20 3.85 12.92
C ARG A 2 -2.98 2.95 12.96
N LYS A 3 -2.76 2.28 14.10
CA LYS A 3 -1.58 1.44 14.29
C LYS A 3 -1.54 0.45 13.12
N LEU A 4 -0.38 -0.15 12.88
CA LEU A 4 -0.24 -1.36 12.09
C LEU A 4 -1.01 -2.51 12.79
N THR A 5 -2.32 -2.35 13.02
CA THR A 5 -3.04 -2.79 14.25
C THR A 5 -3.17 -4.29 14.38
N ASP A 6 -3.15 -5.04 13.27
CA ASP A 6 -3.40 -6.48 13.30
C ASP A 6 -2.27 -7.31 12.69
N GLY A 7 -1.14 -6.67 12.39
CA GLY A 7 -0.08 -7.35 11.66
C GLY A 7 -0.47 -7.67 10.21
N VAL A 8 -1.56 -7.11 9.67
CA VAL A 8 -2.05 -7.46 8.34
C VAL A 8 -1.46 -6.55 7.27
N CYS A 9 -0.90 -7.14 6.21
CA CYS A 9 -0.46 -6.43 5.01
C CYS A 9 -1.67 -5.98 4.17
N TYR A 10 -1.73 -4.70 3.80
CA TYR A 10 -2.78 -4.13 2.95
C TYR A 10 -2.86 -4.78 1.56
N TYR A 11 -1.72 -5.17 1.00
CA TYR A 11 -1.67 -5.69 -0.37
C TYR A 11 -2.04 -7.16 -0.49
N CYS A 12 -1.55 -8.01 0.41
CA CYS A 12 -1.80 -9.46 0.34
C CYS A 12 -2.81 -9.97 1.38
N GLY A 13 -3.23 -9.14 2.34
CA GLY A 13 -4.16 -9.52 3.40
C GLY A 13 -3.61 -10.51 4.42
N LEU A 14 -2.33 -10.92 4.31
CA LEU A 14 -1.71 -11.88 5.23
C LEU A 14 -1.22 -11.20 6.51
N LYS A 15 -1.19 -11.98 7.61
CA LYS A 15 -0.63 -11.55 8.89
C LYS A 15 0.88 -11.77 8.95
N PHE A 16 1.57 -10.77 9.48
CA PHE A 16 3.01 -10.70 9.67
C PHE A 16 3.34 -10.12 11.04
N PRO A 17 4.50 -10.46 11.61
CA PRO A 17 5.05 -9.75 12.75
C PRO A 17 5.24 -8.26 12.43
N ALA A 18 5.10 -7.40 13.45
CA ALA A 18 5.30 -5.95 13.28
C ALA A 18 6.71 -5.60 12.75
N THR A 19 7.72 -6.45 13.01
CA THR A 19 9.09 -6.32 12.51
C THR A 19 9.24 -6.56 11.00
N GLU A 20 8.26 -7.22 10.38
CA GLU A 20 8.22 -7.54 8.96
C GLU A 20 7.27 -6.63 8.16
N LEU A 21 6.49 -5.81 8.86
CA LEU A 21 5.67 -4.77 8.26
C LEU A 21 6.43 -3.46 8.15
N THR A 22 6.16 -2.78 7.06
CA THR A 22 6.66 -1.46 6.74
C THR A 22 5.49 -0.53 6.48
N MET A 23 5.68 0.77 6.73
CA MET A 23 4.75 1.78 6.25
C MET A 23 5.07 2.06 4.79
N ASP A 24 4.05 2.02 3.94
CA ASP A 24 4.16 2.36 2.53
C ASP A 24 3.13 3.42 2.15
N HIS A 25 3.50 4.26 1.19
CA HIS A 25 2.59 5.24 0.60
C HIS A 25 1.81 4.58 -0.52
N LEU A 26 0.47 4.51 -0.40
CA LEU A 26 -0.41 3.98 -1.45
C LEU A 26 -0.16 4.69 -2.78
N ILE A 27 -0.07 6.02 -2.71
CA ILE A 27 0.36 6.91 -3.77
C ILE A 27 1.77 7.42 -3.41
N PRO A 28 2.83 6.98 -4.12
CA PRO A 28 4.16 7.54 -3.96
C PRO A 28 4.22 9.08 -4.01
N LEU A 29 5.08 9.64 -3.16
CA LEU A 29 5.31 11.08 -3.07
C LEU A 29 5.77 11.69 -4.41
N SER A 30 6.56 10.94 -5.19
CA SER A 30 7.04 11.35 -6.52
C SER A 30 5.91 11.53 -7.56
N LYS A 31 4.71 11.04 -7.25
CA LYS A 31 3.53 11.10 -8.13
C LYS A 31 2.41 11.96 -7.54
N GLY A 32 2.74 12.81 -6.56
CA GLY A 32 1.80 13.72 -5.92
C GLY A 32 1.05 13.13 -4.72
N GLY A 33 1.44 11.93 -4.25
CA GLY A 33 0.91 11.39 -3.01
C GLY A 33 1.31 12.24 -1.81
N MET A 34 0.42 12.34 -0.82
CA MET A 34 0.69 13.08 0.42
C MET A 34 1.10 12.13 1.54
N SER A 35 1.90 12.60 2.50
CA SER A 35 2.14 11.87 3.76
C SER A 35 0.93 12.02 4.71
N ALA A 36 -0.25 11.73 4.20
CA ALA A 36 -1.51 11.77 4.92
C ALA A 36 -1.85 10.36 5.43
N ARG A 37 -2.62 10.27 6.52
CA ARG A 37 -2.94 8.99 7.17
C ARG A 37 -3.71 8.04 6.23
N GLU A 38 -4.45 8.62 5.31
CA GLU A 38 -5.27 7.95 4.29
C GLU A 38 -4.40 7.33 3.20
N ASN A 39 -3.19 7.88 2.99
CA ASN A 39 -2.25 7.41 1.99
C ASN A 39 -1.16 6.49 2.57
N ILE A 40 -1.18 6.20 3.87
CA ILE A 40 -0.18 5.38 4.54
C ILE A 40 -0.80 4.05 4.95
N VAL A 41 -0.24 2.95 4.44
CA VAL A 41 -0.70 1.58 4.73
C VAL A 41 0.40 0.69 5.27
N ALA A 42 0.01 -0.40 5.94
CA ALA A 42 0.92 -1.46 6.36
C ALA A 42 1.21 -2.40 5.18
N ALA A 43 2.47 -2.60 4.84
CA ALA A 43 2.88 -3.51 3.77
C ALA A 43 4.01 -4.42 4.25
N CYS A 44 3.93 -5.73 3.97
CA CYS A 44 5.06 -6.62 4.21
C CYS A 44 6.22 -6.28 3.26
N ARG A 45 7.45 -6.61 3.67
CA ARG A 45 8.65 -6.33 2.86
C ARG A 45 8.54 -6.86 1.44
N ASN A 46 8.00 -8.07 1.25
CA ASN A 46 7.86 -8.68 -0.07
C ASN A 46 6.92 -7.86 -0.99
N CYS A 47 5.73 -7.49 -0.50
CA CYS A 47 4.79 -6.66 -1.25
C CYS A 47 5.34 -5.26 -1.51
N ASN A 48 6.00 -4.65 -0.52
CA ASN A 48 6.59 -3.32 -0.66
C ASN A 48 7.74 -3.30 -1.69
N THR A 49 8.63 -4.30 -1.66
CA THR A 49 9.68 -4.46 -2.67
C THR A 49 9.08 -4.71 -4.04
N LYS A 50 8.06 -5.58 -4.13
CA LYS A 50 7.38 -5.87 -5.39
C LYS A 50 6.69 -4.64 -5.96
N LYS A 51 6.08 -3.79 -5.14
CA LYS A 51 5.51 -2.50 -5.58
C LYS A 51 6.59 -1.54 -6.07
N ASN A 52 7.72 -1.42 -5.37
CA ASN A 52 8.85 -0.61 -5.83
C ASN A 52 9.46 -1.13 -7.15
N SER A 53 9.54 -2.45 -7.33
CA SER A 53 10.03 -3.05 -8.57
C SER A 53 8.98 -3.07 -9.70
N GLN A 54 7.69 -3.09 -9.35
CA GLN A 54 6.54 -3.00 -10.24
C GLN A 54 6.04 -1.57 -10.44
N LEU A 55 6.82 -0.54 -10.13
CA LEU A 55 6.60 0.77 -10.74
C LEU A 55 6.73 0.73 -12.29
N THR A 56 6.96 -0.45 -12.87
CA THR A 56 6.78 -0.80 -14.27
C THR A 56 5.34 -1.11 -14.68
N VAL A 57 4.43 -1.47 -13.76
CA VAL A 57 2.98 -1.45 -14.07
C VAL A 57 2.57 0.01 -14.20
N ASP A 58 1.90 0.32 -15.31
CA ASP A 58 1.44 1.67 -15.58
C ASP A 58 0.64 2.17 -14.37
N TRP A 59 1.06 3.31 -13.83
CA TRP A 59 0.38 3.98 -12.73
C TRP A 59 -1.12 4.14 -12.98
N THR A 60 -1.49 4.29 -14.25
CA THR A 60 -2.87 4.34 -14.72
C THR A 60 -3.63 3.06 -14.34
N GLU A 61 -3.05 1.88 -14.59
CA GLU A 61 -3.64 0.59 -14.26
C GLU A 61 -3.80 0.40 -12.75
N TYR A 62 -2.81 0.84 -11.97
CA TYR A 62 -2.89 0.81 -10.50
C TYR A 62 -4.01 1.70 -9.97
N MET A 63 -4.15 2.91 -10.51
CA MET A 63 -5.22 3.84 -10.13
C MET A 63 -6.61 3.33 -10.53
N GLU A 64 -6.74 2.66 -11.68
CA GLU A 64 -8.00 2.01 -12.07
C GLU A 64 -8.40 0.89 -11.11
N ARG A 65 -7.43 0.05 -10.70
CA ARG A 65 -7.70 -0.99 -9.69
C ARG A 65 -8.14 -0.42 -8.35
N LEU A 66 -7.56 0.71 -7.93
CA LEU A 66 -7.97 1.39 -6.69
C LEU A 66 -9.38 2.01 -6.81
N LYS A 67 -9.71 2.65 -7.94
CA LYS A 67 -11.07 3.16 -8.20
C LYS A 67 -12.12 2.04 -8.20
N GLY A 68 -11.75 0.85 -8.71
CA GLY A 68 -12.59 -0.34 -8.65
C GLY A 68 -12.85 -0.84 -7.22
N MET A 69 -11.92 -0.64 -6.28
CA MET A 69 -12.13 -0.97 -4.86
C MET A 69 -12.98 0.06 -4.11
N GLU A 70 -12.94 1.33 -4.50
CA GLU A 70 -13.77 2.40 -3.92
C GLU A 70 -15.25 2.27 -4.29
N SER A 71 -15.57 1.50 -5.34
CA SER A 71 -16.95 1.23 -5.80
C SER A 71 -17.63 0.04 -5.09
N LEU A 72 -16.92 -0.65 -4.19
CA LEU A 72 -17.39 -1.82 -3.44
C LEU A 72 -17.64 -1.54 -1.94
N VAL A 73 -17.68 -0.26 -1.56
CA VAL A 73 -18.09 0.22 -0.22
C VAL A 73 -19.36 1.03 -0.28
#